data_AF-A0AAV4EQG3-F1
#
_entry.id   AF-A0AAV4EQG3-F1
#
_cell.length_a   1.000
_cell.length_b   1.000
_cell.length_c   1.000
_cell.angle_alpha   90.00
_cell.angle_beta   90.00
_cell.angle_gamma   90.00
#
_symmetry.space_group_name_H-M   'P 1'
#
loop_
_entity.id
_entity.type
_entity.pdbx_description
1 polymer ?
#
loop_
_entity_poly.entity_id
_entity_poly.type
_entity_poly.pdbx_seq_one_letter_code
_entity_poly.pdbx_strand_id
1 'polypeptide(L)'
;MPRGFSDRNLFVASTKQAQIAEIPTEYCRNRHTCSTTSLRVSYMIPLEIVYTTPLASWNPHMVKDFGADSRGHRAGGKNGRTQRRAYLGIHDDFFFQTPAEFFTGRLAVDPDALDDRLREYWVLDNK
;
A
#
# COMPACT_ATOMS: atom_id res chain seq x y z
N MET A 1 -2.80 -32.38 -5.68
CA MET A 1 -4.05 -31.64 -5.42
C MET A 1 -4.05 -30.40 -6.28
N PRO A 2 -4.84 -30.32 -7.36
CA PRO A 2 -4.89 -29.13 -8.19
C PRO A 2 -5.67 -28.05 -7.43
N ARG A 3 -5.00 -26.93 -7.15
CA ARG A 3 -5.64 -25.72 -6.60
C ARG A 3 -6.53 -25.15 -7.71
N GLY A 4 -7.85 -25.29 -7.58
CA GLY A 4 -8.85 -24.87 -8.58
C GLY A 4 -9.97 -24.02 -7.96
N PHE A 5 -10.45 -23.04 -8.74
CA PHE A 5 -11.71 -22.25 -8.68
C PHE A 5 -12.23 -21.65 -7.35
N SER A 6 -11.64 -21.96 -6.20
CA SER A 6 -12.07 -21.45 -4.89
C SER A 6 -10.98 -20.57 -4.26
N ASP A 7 -10.31 -19.75 -5.08
CA ASP A 7 -9.56 -18.64 -4.51
C ASP A 7 -10.57 -17.63 -3.97
N ARG A 8 -10.44 -17.24 -2.70
CA ARG A 8 -11.48 -16.48 -1.97
C ARG A 8 -11.75 -15.11 -2.59
N ASN A 9 -10.86 -14.66 -3.47
CA ASN A 9 -10.82 -13.32 -4.06
C ASN A 9 -11.05 -13.30 -5.58
N LEU A 10 -11.36 -14.44 -6.24
CA LEU A 10 -11.60 -14.48 -7.68
C LEU A 10 -13.09 -14.30 -7.99
N PHE A 11 -13.46 -13.16 -8.58
CA PHE A 11 -14.81 -12.90 -9.06
C PHE A 11 -15.02 -13.58 -10.42
N VAL A 12 -16.01 -14.46 -10.48
CA VAL A 12 -16.40 -15.19 -11.69
C VAL A 12 -17.86 -14.92 -12.02
N ALA A 13 -18.18 -14.83 -13.31
CA ALA A 13 -19.54 -14.67 -13.81
C ALA A 13 -19.85 -15.81 -14.79
N SER A 14 -20.96 -16.50 -14.57
CA SER A 14 -21.42 -17.54 -15.50
C SER A 14 -21.99 -16.91 -16.77
N THR A 15 -21.79 -17.59 -17.90
CA THR A 15 -22.16 -17.07 -19.23
C THR A 15 -22.70 -18.18 -20.12
N LYS A 16 -23.46 -17.81 -21.15
CA LYS A 16 -24.00 -18.73 -22.18
C LYS A 16 -23.37 -18.50 -23.56
N GLN A 17 -22.36 -17.64 -23.64
CA GLN A 17 -21.76 -17.29 -24.92
C GLN A 17 -21.00 -18.48 -25.53
N ALA A 18 -21.32 -18.82 -26.80
CA ALA A 18 -20.78 -19.98 -27.50
C ALA A 18 -19.26 -19.93 -27.74
N GLN A 19 -18.66 -18.74 -27.70
CA GLN A 19 -17.22 -18.51 -27.88
C GLN A 19 -16.34 -18.81 -26.64
N ILE A 20 -16.95 -18.99 -25.46
CA ILE A 20 -16.22 -19.23 -24.21
C ILE A 20 -16.14 -20.73 -23.95
N ALA A 21 -14.94 -21.29 -23.78
CA ALA A 21 -14.74 -22.71 -23.58
C ALA A 21 -15.56 -23.27 -22.39
N GLU A 22 -16.09 -24.48 -22.56
CA GLU A 22 -16.87 -25.17 -21.53
C GLU A 22 -15.95 -25.93 -20.57
N ILE A 23 -16.26 -25.84 -19.28
CA ILE A 23 -15.64 -26.60 -18.21
C ILE A 23 -16.65 -27.67 -17.78
N PRO A 24 -16.39 -28.97 -18.03
CA PRO A 24 -17.27 -30.03 -17.55
C PRO A 24 -17.20 -30.07 -16.03
N THR A 25 -18.36 -29.90 -15.38
CA THR A 25 -18.49 -29.91 -13.93
C THR A 25 -19.44 -31.03 -13.54
N GLU A 26 -18.98 -31.91 -12.66
CA GLU A 26 -19.81 -33.00 -12.13
C GLU A 26 -20.61 -32.49 -10.92
N TYR A 27 -21.93 -32.58 -11.01
CA TYR A 27 -22.84 -32.29 -9.91
C TYR A 27 -23.47 -33.58 -9.41
N CYS A 28 -23.16 -33.96 -8.18
CA CYS A 28 -23.72 -35.14 -7.53
C CYS A 28 -24.80 -34.72 -6.53
N ARG A 29 -26.05 -35.16 -6.77
CA ARG A 29 -27.14 -34.96 -5.81
C ARG A 29 -26.91 -35.85 -4.57
N ASN A 30 -26.49 -37.09 -4.81
CA ASN A 30 -26.16 -38.11 -3.82
C ASN A 30 -24.88 -38.85 -4.28
N ARG A 31 -24.28 -39.70 -3.43
CA ARG A 31 -23.09 -40.52 -3.77
C ARG A 31 -23.23 -41.41 -5.02
N HIS A 32 -24.46 -41.72 -5.44
CA HIS A 32 -24.74 -42.63 -6.56
C HIS A 32 -25.41 -41.95 -7.76
N THR A 33 -25.68 -40.65 -7.68
CA THR A 33 -26.41 -39.93 -8.73
C THR A 33 -25.67 -38.64 -9.04
N CYS A 34 -24.78 -38.74 -10.03
CA CYS A 34 -23.99 -37.63 -10.54
C CYS A 34 -24.39 -37.31 -11.98
N SER A 35 -24.42 -36.02 -12.30
CA SER A 35 -24.72 -35.50 -13.63
C SER A 35 -23.63 -34.52 -14.03
N THR A 36 -23.10 -34.67 -15.24
CA THR A 36 -22.14 -33.73 -15.80
C THR A 36 -22.88 -32.57 -16.44
N THR A 37 -22.61 -31.36 -15.96
CA THR A 37 -23.10 -30.11 -16.55
C THR A 37 -21.93 -29.34 -17.12
N SER A 38 -22.08 -28.76 -18.31
CA SER A 38 -21.08 -27.85 -18.85
C SER A 38 -21.28 -26.44 -18.28
N LEU A 39 -20.23 -25.92 -17.66
CA LEU A 39 -20.20 -24.57 -17.11
C LEU A 39 -19.30 -23.70 -17.97
N ARG A 40 -19.79 -22.52 -18.39
CA ARG A 40 -18.97 -21.47 -19.00
C ARG A 40 -18.88 -20.31 -18.03
N VAL A 41 -17.68 -19.81 -17.79
CA VAL A 41 -17.44 -18.65 -16.93
C VAL A 41 -16.48 -17.66 -17.56
N SER A 42 -16.70 -16.39 -17.28
CA SER A 42 -15.72 -15.31 -17.44
C SER A 42 -15.19 -14.92 -16.07
N TYR A 43 -13.90 -14.61 -15.97
CA TYR A 43 -13.26 -14.12 -14.76
C TYR A 43 -12.71 -12.71 -15.03
N MET A 44 -12.63 -11.90 -13.97
CA MET A 44 -11.95 -10.60 -14.02
C MET A 44 -10.71 -10.66 -13.13
N ILE A 45 -9.55 -10.35 -13.70
CA ILE A 45 -8.34 -10.08 -12.92
C ILE A 45 -8.29 -8.57 -12.72
N PRO A 46 -8.49 -8.05 -11.49
CA PRO A 46 -8.25 -6.64 -11.22
C PRO A 46 -6.75 -6.39 -11.37
N LEU A 47 -6.37 -5.63 -12.40
CA LEU A 47 -5.00 -5.17 -12.59
C LEU A 47 -4.86 -3.83 -11.89
N GLU A 48 -4.03 -3.78 -10.84
CA GLU A 48 -3.60 -2.52 -10.24
C GLU A 48 -2.25 -2.14 -10.83
N ILE A 49 -2.20 -0.98 -11.49
CA ILE A 49 -0.95 -0.40 -12.00
C ILE A 49 -0.53 0.70 -11.02
N VAL A 50 0.40 0.36 -10.13
CA VAL A 50 1.04 1.35 -9.26
C VAL A 50 2.17 2.00 -10.03
N TYR A 51 1.92 3.22 -10.52
CA TYR A 51 3.00 4.05 -11.06
C TYR A 51 3.87 4.52 -9.90
N THR A 52 5.02 3.88 -9.71
CA THR A 52 6.04 4.38 -8.80
C THR A 52 6.61 5.67 -9.39
N THR A 53 6.15 6.79 -8.86
CA THR A 53 6.79 8.07 -9.17
C THR A 53 8.22 8.07 -8.60
N PRO A 54 9.16 8.82 -9.19
CA PRO A 54 10.51 8.98 -8.63
C PRO A 54 10.53 9.67 -7.25
N LEU A 55 9.36 10.00 -6.69
CA LEU A 55 9.22 10.50 -5.31
C LEU A 55 9.81 9.54 -4.26
N ALA A 56 9.87 8.23 -4.54
CA ALA A 56 10.46 7.28 -3.61
C ALA A 56 11.96 7.53 -3.33
N SER A 57 12.69 8.15 -4.26
CA SER A 57 14.10 8.54 -4.10
C SER A 57 14.29 10.06 -4.01
N TRP A 58 13.20 10.81 -3.86
CA TRP A 58 13.23 12.27 -3.90
C TRP A 58 13.73 12.84 -2.57
N ASN A 59 15.00 13.25 -2.56
CA ASN A 59 15.66 13.85 -1.41
C ASN A 59 16.29 15.22 -1.77
N PRO A 60 15.48 16.27 -1.99
CA PRO A 60 15.97 17.57 -2.49
C PRO A 60 16.91 18.29 -1.51
N HIS A 61 16.83 17.95 -0.22
CA HIS A 61 17.64 18.51 0.87
C HIS A 61 18.81 17.61 1.29
N MET A 62 19.05 16.50 0.59
CA MET A 62 20.11 15.54 0.90
C MET A 62 20.09 15.09 2.38
N VAL A 63 18.90 14.96 2.96
CA VAL A 63 18.72 14.52 4.33
C VAL A 63 19.39 13.16 4.51
N LYS A 64 20.18 13.02 5.57
CA LYS A 64 20.88 11.78 5.86
C LYS A 64 19.89 10.67 6.17
N ASP A 65 20.07 9.51 5.55
CA ASP A 65 19.32 8.29 5.85
C ASP A 65 20.13 7.39 6.79
N PHE A 66 19.53 7.00 7.91
CA PHE A 66 20.09 6.08 8.90
C PHE A 66 19.59 4.64 8.70
N GLY A 67 18.71 4.36 7.72
CA GLY A 67 18.16 3.04 7.44
C GLY A 67 17.43 2.44 8.64
N ALA A 68 17.83 1.24 9.08
CA ALA A 68 17.25 0.59 10.25
C ALA A 68 17.72 1.17 11.60
N ASP A 69 18.67 2.11 11.64
CA ASP A 69 19.14 2.72 12.90
C ASP A 69 18.17 3.81 13.41
N SER A 70 17.24 3.36 14.24
CA SER A 70 16.25 4.20 14.91
C SER A 70 16.81 5.11 16.02
N ARG A 71 18.10 5.00 16.38
CA ARG A 71 18.71 5.82 17.45
C ARG A 71 19.60 6.91 16.90
N GLY A 72 20.29 6.67 15.80
CA GLY A 72 21.23 7.60 15.18
C GLY A 72 20.62 8.98 14.91
N HIS A 73 19.40 9.02 14.34
CA HIS A 73 18.72 10.28 14.04
C HIS A 73 18.34 11.11 15.29
N ARG A 74 18.30 10.48 16.48
CA ARG A 74 17.96 11.11 17.78
C ARG A 74 19.17 11.37 18.68
N ALA A 75 20.38 11.03 18.23
CA ALA A 75 21.59 11.14 19.03
C ALA A 75 21.76 12.54 19.63
N GLY A 76 22.18 12.63 20.89
CA GLY A 76 22.27 13.91 21.60
C GLY A 76 20.92 14.53 22.00
N GLY A 77 19.85 13.73 22.08
CA GLY A 77 18.53 14.18 22.56
C GLY A 77 17.72 14.97 21.53
N LYS A 78 18.00 14.75 20.23
CA LYS A 78 17.20 15.34 19.15
C LYS A 78 15.79 14.73 19.12
N ASN A 79 14.80 15.57 18.88
CA ASN A 79 13.38 15.18 18.94
C ASN A 79 12.51 15.83 17.87
N GLY A 80 13.10 16.63 16.97
CA GLY A 80 12.43 17.29 15.86
C GLY A 80 11.37 18.33 16.25
N ARG A 81 11.13 18.60 17.54
CA ARG A 81 10.04 19.50 17.99
C ARG A 81 10.38 20.99 17.85
N THR A 82 11.66 21.31 17.70
CA THR A 82 12.17 22.68 17.56
C THR A 82 13.39 22.64 16.65
N GLN A 83 13.68 23.73 15.95
CA GLN A 83 14.85 23.85 15.08
C GLN A 83 16.17 23.45 15.79
N ARG A 84 16.38 23.89 17.03
CA ARG A 84 17.58 23.53 17.82
C ARG A 84 17.69 22.02 18.11
N ARG A 85 16.56 21.34 18.21
CA ARG A 85 16.46 19.89 18.45
C ARG A 85 16.03 19.11 17.20
N ALA A 86 16.29 19.66 16.02
CA ALA A 86 16.04 18.98 14.74
C ALA A 86 16.72 17.61 14.68
N TYR A 87 16.05 16.61 14.12
CA TYR A 87 16.65 15.29 13.90
C TYR A 87 17.87 15.39 12.98
N LEU A 88 18.82 14.47 13.14
CA LEU A 88 20.03 14.43 12.30
C LEU A 88 19.76 13.85 10.91
N GLY A 89 18.57 13.31 10.67
CA GLY A 89 18.19 12.64 9.43
C GLY A 89 16.89 11.84 9.59
N ILE A 90 16.65 10.94 8.64
CA ILE A 90 15.51 10.01 8.58
C ILE A 90 15.97 8.55 8.81
N HIS A 91 15.01 7.65 9.01
CA HIS A 91 15.23 6.21 9.09
C HIS A 91 13.95 5.48 8.66
N ASP A 92 13.98 4.15 8.52
CA ASP A 92 12.91 3.37 7.88
C ASP A 92 11.51 3.59 8.51
N ASP A 93 11.43 3.72 9.84
CA ASP A 93 10.17 3.94 10.57
C ASP A 93 9.80 5.44 10.76
N PHE A 94 10.65 6.37 10.34
CA PHE A 94 10.43 7.82 10.51
C PHE A 94 10.91 8.58 9.27
N PHE A 95 9.98 8.74 8.34
CA PHE A 95 10.23 9.24 7.00
C PHE A 95 9.56 10.59 6.76
N PHE A 96 10.37 11.65 6.70
CA PHE A 96 9.92 13.04 6.48
C PHE A 96 10.67 13.65 5.29
N GLN A 97 10.34 13.21 4.07
CA GLN A 97 10.96 13.74 2.85
C GLN A 97 10.14 14.84 2.16
N THR A 98 8.85 14.98 2.50
CA THR A 98 8.01 16.04 1.95
C THR A 98 8.30 17.37 2.66
N PRO A 99 8.88 18.38 1.98
CA PRO A 99 9.17 19.67 2.57
C PRO A 99 7.89 20.39 2.98
N ALA A 100 7.94 21.17 4.06
CA ALA A 100 6.79 21.91 4.57
C ALA A 100 6.25 22.92 3.55
N GLU A 101 7.10 23.41 2.65
CA GLU A 101 6.79 24.34 1.57
C GLU A 101 5.76 23.80 0.56
N PHE A 102 5.57 22.47 0.50
CA PHE A 102 4.55 21.86 -0.36
C PHE A 102 3.14 22.05 0.18
N PHE A 103 3.00 22.37 1.48
CA PHE A 103 1.72 22.56 2.14
C PHE A 103 1.40 24.05 2.20
N THR A 104 0.41 24.47 1.41
CA THR A 104 -0.08 25.85 1.40
C THR A 104 -1.18 26.01 2.46
N GLY A 105 -0.78 26.24 3.71
CA GLY A 105 -1.71 26.49 4.80
C GLY A 105 -1.15 26.11 6.17
N ARG A 106 -1.71 26.71 7.23
CA ARG A 106 -1.45 26.23 8.58
C ARG A 106 -2.11 24.85 8.68
N LEU A 107 -1.32 23.79 8.90
CA LEU A 107 -1.85 22.43 9.06
C LEU A 107 -2.96 22.49 10.12
N ALA A 108 -4.20 22.28 9.69
CA ALA A 108 -5.34 22.45 10.55
C ALA A 108 -5.26 21.41 11.66
N VAL A 109 -5.32 21.86 12.91
CA VAL A 109 -5.67 20.99 14.03
C VAL A 109 -7.18 20.81 13.93
N ASP A 110 -7.62 19.97 12.99
CA ASP A 110 -9.02 19.55 12.94
C ASP A 110 -9.24 18.54 14.08
N PRO A 111 -10.03 18.88 15.11
CA PRO A 111 -10.29 17.97 16.21
C PRO A 111 -11.11 16.73 15.81
N ASP A 112 -11.78 16.75 14.65
CA ASP A 112 -12.64 15.67 14.15
C ASP A 112 -12.02 14.92 12.95
N ALA A 113 -10.77 15.21 12.58
CA ALA A 113 -10.05 14.40 11.60
C ALA A 113 -9.73 13.01 12.20
N LEU A 114 -10.33 11.97 11.61
CA LEU A 114 -10.07 10.56 11.90
C LEU A 114 -8.66 10.08 11.49
N ASP A 115 -7.75 10.98 11.12
CA ASP A 115 -6.44 10.65 10.59
C ASP A 115 -5.39 11.69 11.02
N ASP A 116 -4.20 11.19 11.29
CA ASP A 116 -2.99 11.82 11.83
C ASP A 116 -3.01 13.32 12.13
N ARG A 117 -2.73 13.66 13.39
CA ARG A 117 -2.32 15.02 13.78
C ARG A 117 -1.07 15.39 12.98
N LEU A 118 -1.24 16.10 11.87
CA LEU A 118 -0.17 16.63 11.04
C LEU A 118 0.73 17.50 11.93
N ARG A 119 1.86 16.92 12.35
CA ARG A 119 2.88 17.59 13.14
C ARG A 119 4.09 17.80 12.27
N GLU A 120 4.48 19.05 12.15
CA GLU A 120 5.77 19.40 11.56
C GLU A 120 6.89 18.95 12.48
N TYR A 121 7.90 18.31 11.89
CA TYR A 121 9.14 18.00 12.56
C TYR A 121 10.30 18.66 11.81
N TRP A 122 11.25 19.17 12.58
CA TRP A 122 12.48 19.73 12.06
C TRP A 122 13.50 18.61 11.84
N VAL A 123 14.06 18.52 10.65
CA VAL A 123 15.12 17.59 10.26
C VAL A 123 16.26 18.39 9.66
N LEU A 124 17.50 18.03 10.00
CA LEU A 124 18.69 18.68 9.46
C LEU A 124 18.94 18.22 8.03
N ASP A 125 19.12 19.20 7.15
CA ASP A 125 19.64 19.00 5.82
C ASP A 125 21.17 18.84 5.85
N ASN A 126 21.73 18.31 4.77
CA ASN A 126 23.17 18.05 4.63
C ASN A 126 23.82 19.00 3.60
N LYS A 127 23.25 20.20 3.42
CA LYS A 127 23.76 21.23 2.51
C LYS A 127 24.57 22.29 3.23
#